data_AF-A0A946P5H4-F1
#
_entry.id   AF-A0A946P5H4-F1
#
_cell.length_a   1.000
_cell.length_b   1.000
_cell.length_c   1.000
_cell.angle_alpha   90.00
_cell.angle_beta   90.00
_cell.angle_gamma   90.00
#
_symmetry.space_group_name_H-M   'P 1'
#
loop_
_entity.id
_entity.type
_entity.pdbx_description
1 polymer ?
#
loop_
_entity_poly.entity_id
_entity_poly.type
_entity_poly.pdbx_seq_one_letter_code
_entity_poly.pdbx_strand_id
1 'polypeptide(L)'
;MSNSKLGVLLIVPVHELLDVASGKFTSISLAGLIALLSACSSDESPSLAAEKIFTNGTIYTVDVNNSQHQAMAVSDGVIIAVGSSEEIQALKGAQT
;
A
#
# COMPACT_ATOMS: atom_id res chain seq x y z
N MET A 1 -14.18 -9.32 35.81
CA MET A 1 -15.13 -9.54 34.70
C MET A 1 -14.34 -10.08 33.50
N SER A 2 -14.42 -11.38 33.20
CA SER A 2 -15.32 -11.97 32.19
C SER A 2 -15.08 -11.37 30.79
N ASN A 3 -14.21 -11.98 29.96
CA ASN A 3 -14.45 -13.13 29.07
C ASN A 3 -15.44 -12.82 27.93
N SER A 4 -14.94 -12.84 26.69
CA SER A 4 -15.50 -13.49 25.48
C SER A 4 -14.72 -12.93 24.27
N LYS A 5 -13.68 -13.58 23.73
CA LYS A 5 -13.70 -14.84 22.97
C LYS A 5 -14.66 -14.71 21.78
N LEU A 6 -14.13 -14.72 20.55
CA LEU A 6 -14.57 -15.57 19.41
C LEU A 6 -14.25 -14.94 18.04
N GLY A 7 -13.51 -15.71 17.24
CA GLY A 7 -13.45 -15.64 15.77
C GLY A 7 -12.65 -14.47 15.22
N VAL A 8 -11.68 -14.63 14.33
CA VAL A 8 -11.59 -15.53 13.18
C VAL A 8 -10.09 -15.54 12.83
N LEU A 9 -9.36 -16.63 13.04
CA LEU A 9 -9.16 -17.71 12.07
C LEU A 9 -8.66 -17.21 10.71
N LEU A 10 -7.35 -17.31 10.49
CA LEU A 10 -6.71 -17.94 9.32
C LEU A 10 -5.20 -17.75 9.54
N ILE A 11 -4.55 -18.69 10.21
CA ILE A 11 -3.77 -19.75 9.54
C ILE A 11 -2.87 -19.13 8.48
N VAL A 12 -1.61 -18.92 8.84
CA VAL A 12 -0.53 -19.29 7.92
C VAL A 12 0.47 -20.10 8.75
N PRO A 13 0.72 -21.37 8.38
CA PRO A 13 1.69 -22.24 9.03
C PRO A 13 3.07 -21.62 8.82
N VAL A 14 4.07 -21.91 9.63
CA VAL A 14 4.87 -23.14 9.51
C VAL A 14 6.03 -22.87 10.49
N HIS A 15 6.17 -23.67 11.55
CA HIS A 15 7.20 -24.73 11.60
C HIS A 15 8.60 -24.17 11.28
N GLU A 16 9.65 -24.35 12.06
CA GLU A 16 9.91 -24.98 13.34
C GLU A 16 11.39 -24.63 13.57
N LEU A 17 11.73 -24.20 14.79
CA LEU A 17 12.98 -24.49 15.49
C LEU A 17 14.28 -24.63 14.64
N LEU A 18 15.12 -23.60 14.62
CA LEU A 18 16.56 -23.83 14.68
C LEU A 18 17.20 -22.92 15.72
N ASP A 19 17.53 -23.58 16.84
CA ASP A 19 18.36 -23.12 17.93
C ASP A 19 19.77 -22.75 17.41
N VAL A 20 20.12 -21.47 17.45
CA VAL A 20 21.51 -21.02 17.27
C VAL A 20 21.86 -20.16 18.48
N ALA A 21 21.92 -20.83 19.64
CA ALA A 21 22.56 -20.28 20.82
C ALA A 21 23.73 -21.20 21.22
N SER A 22 24.92 -20.58 21.22
CA SER A 22 26.17 -21.01 21.87
C SER A 22 27.13 -21.91 21.09
N GLY A 23 28.40 -21.47 21.06
CA GLY A 23 29.53 -22.41 21.09
C GLY A 23 30.30 -22.65 19.79
N LYS A 24 30.81 -21.57 19.17
CA LYS A 24 32.09 -21.47 18.41
C LYS A 24 32.68 -22.78 17.87
N PHE A 25 32.72 -23.03 16.56
CA PHE A 25 33.87 -23.67 15.86
C PHE A 25 33.67 -23.64 14.34
N THR A 26 34.69 -23.09 13.67
CA THR A 26 35.32 -23.53 12.41
C THR A 26 34.45 -23.78 11.17
N SER A 27 34.93 -23.23 10.04
CA SER A 27 34.45 -23.41 8.66
C SER A 27 33.26 -22.52 8.30
N ILE A 28 33.56 -21.57 7.41
CA ILE A 28 32.64 -20.65 6.73
C ILE A 28 31.71 -21.50 5.87
N SER A 29 30.68 -22.05 6.48
CA SER A 29 29.64 -22.86 5.86
C SER A 29 28.38 -22.00 5.73
N LEU A 30 28.13 -21.55 4.49
CA LEU A 30 26.86 -21.41 3.76
C LEU A 30 25.56 -20.90 4.45
N ALA A 31 25.53 -20.56 5.73
CA ALA A 31 24.31 -20.24 6.48
C ALA A 31 24.09 -18.73 6.73
N GLY A 32 24.94 -17.86 6.17
CA GLY A 32 24.84 -16.40 6.31
C GLY A 32 24.03 -15.69 5.22
N LEU A 33 23.61 -16.40 4.16
CA LEU A 33 23.03 -15.78 2.97
C LEU A 33 21.50 -15.61 3.03
N ILE A 34 20.82 -16.28 3.96
CA ILE A 34 19.34 -16.35 3.99
C ILE A 34 18.70 -15.14 4.72
N ALA A 35 19.45 -14.42 5.56
CA ALA A 35 18.92 -13.29 6.33
C ALA A 35 18.72 -12.00 5.49
N LEU A 36 19.18 -11.96 4.24
CA LEU A 36 19.09 -10.77 3.38
C LEU A 36 17.82 -10.72 2.52
N LEU A 37 17.01 -11.79 2.46
CA LEU A 37 15.82 -11.84 1.61
C LEU A 37 14.51 -11.42 2.30
N SER A 38 14.51 -11.19 3.61
CA SER A 38 13.30 -10.88 4.40
C SER A 38 13.10 -9.38 4.68
N ALA A 39 13.65 -8.50 3.85
CA ALA A 39 13.54 -7.04 4.02
C ALA A 39 12.79 -6.33 2.87
N CYS A 40 12.19 -7.08 1.94
CA CYS A 40 11.51 -6.50 0.78
C CYS A 40 10.09 -7.05 0.63
N SER A 41 9.25 -6.78 1.64
CA SER A 41 7.80 -6.89 1.52
C SER A 41 7.19 -5.51 1.75
N SER A 42 7.56 -4.55 0.90
CA SER A 42 6.77 -3.34 0.78
C SER A 42 5.48 -3.77 0.08
N ASP A 43 4.43 -3.97 0.86
CA ASP A 43 3.04 -4.10 0.40
C ASP A 43 2.61 -2.76 -0.22
N GLU A 44 3.29 -2.35 -1.29
CA GLU A 44 2.86 -1.28 -2.17
C GLU A 44 1.76 -1.87 -3.05
N SER A 45 0.58 -2.10 -2.45
CA SER A 45 -0.64 -2.15 -3.26
C SER A 45 -0.61 -0.91 -4.13
N PRO A 46 -0.81 -1.00 -5.47
CA PRO A 46 -0.71 0.15 -6.36
C PRO A 46 -1.73 1.18 -5.89
N SER A 47 -1.28 2.12 -5.07
CA SER A 47 -2.10 3.21 -4.60
C SER A 47 -2.34 4.07 -5.83
N LEU A 48 -3.60 4.32 -6.17
CA LEU A 48 -3.98 5.32 -7.17
C LEU A 48 -3.71 6.71 -6.59
N ALA A 49 -2.46 6.97 -6.25
CA ALA A 49 -1.97 8.23 -5.75
C ALA A 49 -1.89 9.19 -6.94
N ALA A 50 -2.59 10.32 -6.79
CA ALA A 50 -2.48 11.43 -7.72
C ALA A 50 -1.09 12.05 -7.57
N GLU A 51 -0.46 12.41 -8.68
CA GLU A 51 0.74 13.24 -8.71
C GLU A 51 0.38 14.73 -8.79
N LYS A 52 -0.77 15.03 -9.41
CA LYS A 52 -1.33 16.38 -9.54
C LYS A 52 -2.80 16.37 -9.18
N ILE A 53 -3.21 17.35 -8.39
CA ILE A 53 -4.62 17.61 -8.08
C ILE A 53 -4.97 19.02 -8.56
N PHE A 54 -6.02 19.11 -9.36
CA PHE A 54 -6.63 20.37 -9.77
C PHE A 54 -7.90 20.55 -8.94
N THR A 55 -8.03 21.66 -8.22
CA THR A 55 -9.18 22.01 -7.38
C THR A 55 -9.50 23.50 -7.53
N ASN A 56 -10.55 23.99 -6.86
CA ASN A 56 -11.06 25.35 -6.94
C ASN A 56 -11.44 25.77 -8.37
N GLY A 57 -11.84 24.81 -9.21
CA GLY A 57 -12.27 25.04 -10.59
C GLY A 57 -13.53 24.25 -10.92
N THR A 58 -14.07 24.50 -12.11
CA THR A 58 -15.14 23.67 -12.68
C THR A 58 -14.55 22.85 -13.82
N ILE A 59 -14.55 21.53 -13.65
CA ILE A 59 -14.09 20.55 -14.63
C ILE A 59 -15.31 20.13 -15.45
N TYR A 60 -15.29 20.39 -16.76
CA TYR A 60 -16.31 19.93 -17.71
C TYR A 60 -15.84 18.64 -18.38
N THR A 61 -16.60 17.56 -18.25
CA THR A 61 -16.33 16.29 -18.93
C THR A 61 -17.19 16.16 -20.19
N VAL A 62 -16.62 15.56 -21.24
CA VAL A 62 -17.35 15.27 -22.49
C VAL A 62 -17.94 13.86 -22.40
N ASP A 63 -18.74 13.62 -21.35
CA ASP A 63 -19.57 12.42 -21.25
C ASP A 63 -20.99 12.70 -21.77
N VAL A 64 -21.85 11.68 -21.78
CA VAL A 64 -23.23 11.78 -22.31
C VAL A 64 -24.08 12.85 -21.60
N ASN A 65 -23.74 13.19 -20.36
CA ASN A 65 -24.46 14.16 -19.54
C ASN A 65 -23.77 15.53 -19.54
N ASN A 66 -22.59 15.67 -20.16
CA ASN A 66 -21.72 16.84 -20.06
C ASN A 66 -21.48 17.23 -18.58
N SER A 67 -21.06 16.25 -17.77
CA SER A 67 -20.96 16.41 -16.32
C SER A 67 -19.98 17.51 -15.91
N GLN A 68 -20.24 18.07 -14.72
CA GLN A 68 -19.41 19.10 -14.10
C GLN A 68 -18.92 18.64 -12.74
N HIS A 69 -17.64 18.81 -12.49
CA HIS A 69 -16.97 18.40 -11.26
C HIS A 69 -16.14 19.55 -10.68
N GLN A 70 -15.76 19.46 -9.40
CA GLN A 70 -15.01 20.50 -8.70
C GLN A 70 -13.50 20.26 -8.71
N ALA A 71 -13.09 19.00 -8.87
CA ALA A 71 -11.70 18.61 -8.85
C ALA A 71 -11.40 17.41 -9.76
N MET A 72 -10.10 17.26 -10.08
CA MET A 72 -9.56 16.20 -10.92
C MET A 72 -8.18 15.77 -10.42
N ALA A 73 -7.94 14.47 -10.38
CA ALA A 73 -6.65 13.86 -10.06
C ALA A 73 -5.99 13.27 -11.31
N VAL A 74 -4.69 13.53 -11.45
CA VAL A 74 -3.86 13.02 -12.56
C VAL A 74 -2.64 12.31 -12.00
N SER A 75 -2.31 11.16 -12.59
CA SER A 75 -1.10 10.37 -12.31
C SER A 75 -0.51 9.89 -13.64
N ASP A 76 0.79 10.08 -13.84
CA ASP A 76 1.50 9.75 -15.09
C ASP A 76 0.81 10.30 -16.36
N GLY A 77 0.28 11.53 -16.26
CA GLY A 77 -0.45 12.19 -17.35
C GLY A 77 -1.85 11.62 -17.64
N VAL A 78 -2.30 10.61 -16.90
CA VAL A 78 -3.63 9.99 -17.03
C VAL A 78 -4.56 10.51 -15.94
N ILE A 79 -5.80 10.81 -16.30
CA ILE A 79 -6.84 11.17 -15.34
C ILE A 79 -7.28 9.90 -14.60
N ILE A 80 -7.05 9.85 -13.29
CA ILE A 80 -7.40 8.70 -12.45
C ILE A 80 -8.73 8.89 -11.71
N ALA A 81 -9.17 10.15 -11.52
CA ALA A 81 -10.47 10.47 -10.91
C ALA A 81 -10.94 11.91 -11.21
N VAL A 82 -12.25 12.11 -11.23
CA VAL A 82 -12.95 13.41 -11.26
C VAL A 82 -14.10 13.38 -10.25
N GLY A 83 -14.34 14.47 -9.53
CA GLY A 83 -15.30 14.46 -8.43
C GLY A 83 -15.42 15.76 -7.64
N SER A 84 -15.91 15.66 -6.41
CA SER A 84 -15.86 16.75 -5.43
C SER A 84 -14.43 17.04 -4.99
N SER A 85 -14.18 18.23 -4.45
CA SER A 85 -12.85 18.59 -3.94
C SER A 85 -12.40 17.65 -2.82
N GLU A 86 -13.31 17.24 -1.94
CA GLU A 86 -13.02 16.38 -0.79
C GLU A 86 -12.63 14.96 -1.22
N GLU A 87 -13.38 14.37 -2.17
CA GLU A 87 -13.10 13.03 -2.69
C GLU A 87 -11.74 12.96 -3.39
N ILE A 88 -11.44 13.98 -4.20
CA ILE A 88 -10.17 14.05 -4.93
C ILE A 88 -8.99 14.34 -3.99
N GLN A 89 -9.21 15.12 -2.93
CA GLN A 89 -8.17 15.43 -1.96
C GLN A 89 -7.67 14.19 -1.21
N ALA A 90 -8.53 13.19 -1.02
CA ALA A 90 -8.18 11.91 -0.40
C ALA A 90 -7.20 11.07 -1.24
N LEU A 91 -7.05 11.37 -2.53
CA LEU A 91 -6.13 10.68 -3.45
C LEU A 91 -4.73 11.33 -3.51
N LYS A 92 -4.45 12.34 -2.68
CA LYS A 92 -3.17 13.06 -2.67
C LYS A 92 -2.01 12.08 -2.42
N GLY A 93 -1.09 12.01 -3.38
CA GLY A 93 0.17 11.30 -3.21
C GLY A 93 1.13 12.03 -2.27
N ALA A 94 2.16 11.32 -1.82
CA ALA A 94 3.16 11.87 -0.90
C ALA A 94 3.92 13.10 -1.44
N GLN A 95 3.90 13.33 -2.75
CA GLN A 95 4.66 14.38 -3.46
C GLN A 95 3.77 15.41 -4.18
N THR A 96 2.49 15.52 -3.78
CA THR A 96 1.44 16.26 -4.50
C THR A 96 0.92 17.48 -3.76
#